data_AF-A0A8T0GK30-F1
#
_entry.id   AF-A0A8T0GK30-F1
#
_cell.length_a   1.000
_cell.length_b   1.000
_cell.length_c   1.000
_cell.angle_alpha   90.00
_cell.angle_beta   90.00
_cell.angle_gamma   90.00
#
_symmetry.space_group_name_H-M   'P 1'
#
loop_
_entity.id
_entity.type
_entity.pdbx_description
1 polymer ?
#
loop_
_entity_poly.entity_id
_entity_poly.type
_entity_poly.pdbx_seq_one_letter_code
_entity_poly.pdbx_strand_id
1 'polypeptide(L)'
;MRFVRWRGMSEGVSKTGAGMSGSVTPEGVGDVQKQQSMLAALQNFLRWSPTSRQDIIDSEKRLLTLVKTPHVVEQVNIGSGPPGSKVRWFRSTSNEPRFINTVTFENPDAPTIVLLHGYGASQGFFFRNFDALASKFRVLALDQIGWGASSRPDFTCRSTEETESWFIDSLEEWRKAKDLDNFILLGHSLGGYVASRYALKYPEHVKHLVLVGSAGFNAGSDRLMQFKSTWKGVLANFVWESNLTPQAVIRGLGPWGPNLVNKYAGARFVTYSNGTTLTDDESKLLSDYMFHTLAARASGELCLKYIFSLGALARTPLVDRYELWI
;
A
#
# COMPACT_ATOMS: atom_id res chain seq x y z
N MET A 1 36.74 -43.74 -16.88
CA MET A 1 36.95 -44.35 -18.21
C MET A 1 37.81 -43.41 -19.04
N ARG A 2 38.99 -43.89 -19.46
CA ARG A 2 39.93 -43.23 -20.38
C ARG A 2 39.52 -43.52 -21.83
N PHE A 3 39.76 -42.52 -22.70
CA PHE A 3 40.12 -42.55 -24.13
C PHE A 3 39.77 -43.77 -25.00
N VAL A 4 39.19 -43.51 -26.19
CA VAL A 4 39.73 -43.94 -27.50
C VAL A 4 39.42 -42.87 -28.58
N ARG A 5 40.38 -42.68 -29.47
CA ARG A 5 40.59 -41.67 -30.54
C ARG A 5 40.61 -42.37 -31.90
N TRP A 6 40.45 -41.61 -33.01
CA TRP A 6 40.88 -41.81 -34.43
C TRP A 6 39.71 -41.66 -35.43
N ARG A 7 39.79 -41.19 -36.69
CA ARG A 7 40.81 -40.79 -37.70
C ARG A 7 40.01 -39.96 -38.74
N GLY A 8 40.32 -38.70 -39.07
CA GLY A 8 41.29 -38.29 -40.10
C GLY A 8 40.74 -38.44 -41.54
N MET A 9 40.49 -37.33 -42.26
CA MET A 9 40.82 -37.19 -43.70
C MET A 9 40.56 -35.78 -44.24
N SER A 10 41.36 -35.44 -45.24
CA SER A 10 41.71 -34.12 -45.77
C SER A 10 41.08 -33.80 -47.13
N GLU A 11 41.15 -32.50 -47.48
CA GLU A 11 41.19 -31.90 -48.82
C GLU A 11 39.90 -31.75 -49.66
N GLY A 12 39.73 -30.53 -50.20
CA GLY A 12 38.76 -30.27 -51.29
C GLY A 12 38.37 -28.81 -51.56
N VAL A 13 39.31 -28.01 -52.09
CA VAL A 13 39.11 -26.99 -53.14
C VAL A 13 38.28 -25.71 -52.88
N SER A 14 38.94 -24.60 -53.24
CA SER A 14 38.50 -23.21 -53.43
C SER A 14 37.13 -22.95 -54.06
N LYS A 15 36.48 -21.84 -53.67
CA LYS A 15 36.05 -20.79 -54.61
C LYS A 15 35.71 -19.48 -53.91
N THR A 16 36.23 -18.42 -54.52
CA THR A 16 35.98 -17.00 -54.35
C THR A 16 34.49 -16.63 -54.33
N GLY A 17 34.09 -15.80 -53.37
CA GLY A 17 32.80 -15.12 -53.36
C GLY A 17 32.91 -13.85 -52.55
N ALA A 18 33.10 -12.72 -53.24
CA ALA A 18 32.99 -11.40 -52.65
C ALA A 18 31.55 -11.20 -52.15
N GLY A 19 31.39 -11.08 -50.83
CA GLY A 19 30.14 -10.75 -50.16
C GLY A 19 30.35 -9.51 -49.31
N MET A 20 29.71 -8.42 -49.71
CA MET A 20 29.82 -7.07 -49.17
C MET A 20 29.76 -7.04 -47.63
N SER A 21 30.76 -6.43 -47.00
CA SER A 21 30.62 -5.90 -45.65
C SER A 21 29.66 -4.71 -45.70
N GLY A 22 28.36 -4.99 -45.60
CA GLY A 22 27.37 -3.96 -45.34
C GLY A 22 27.62 -3.40 -43.95
N SER A 23 28.27 -2.24 -43.86
CA SER A 23 28.24 -1.41 -42.66
C SER A 23 26.79 -1.03 -42.41
N VAL A 24 26.14 -1.69 -41.44
CA VAL A 24 24.86 -1.22 -40.91
C VAL A 24 25.15 0.15 -40.31
N THR A 25 24.66 1.21 -40.95
CA THR A 25 24.76 2.56 -40.41
C THR A 25 24.04 2.59 -39.05
N PRO A 26 24.53 3.38 -38.07
CA PRO A 26 23.91 3.46 -36.73
C PRO A 26 22.43 3.88 -36.77
N GLU A 27 22.00 4.49 -37.87
CA GLU A 27 20.64 5.00 -38.08
C GLU A 27 19.59 3.87 -38.20
N GLY A 28 19.92 2.72 -38.78
CA GLY A 28 18.95 1.63 -38.99
C GLY A 28 18.62 0.81 -37.73
N VAL A 29 19.57 0.71 -36.79
CA VAL A 29 19.37 -0.03 -35.53
C VAL A 29 18.47 0.76 -34.57
N GLY A 30 18.60 2.09 -34.54
CA GLY A 30 17.78 2.98 -33.72
C GLY A 30 16.30 2.96 -34.10
N ASP A 31 15.98 2.91 -35.40
CA ASP A 31 14.59 2.90 -35.90
C ASP A 31 13.88 1.58 -35.64
N VAL A 32 14.57 0.44 -35.79
CA VAL A 32 14.02 -0.89 -35.47
C VAL A 32 13.75 -1.03 -33.97
N GLN A 33 14.67 -0.55 -33.12
CA GLN A 33 14.49 -0.58 -31.66
C GLN A 33 13.34 0.33 -31.21
N LYS A 34 13.18 1.49 -31.86
CA LYS A 34 12.07 2.41 -31.60
C LYS A 34 10.72 1.81 -32.01
N GLN A 35 10.64 1.18 -33.19
CA GLN A 35 9.45 0.47 -33.66
C GLN A 35 9.06 -0.70 -32.74
N GLN A 36 10.04 -1.50 -32.30
CA GLN A 36 9.80 -2.58 -31.34
C GLN A 36 9.29 -2.04 -30.00
N SER A 37 9.86 -0.94 -29.49
CA SER A 37 9.38 -0.31 -28.25
C SER A 37 7.95 0.24 -28.37
N MET A 38 7.60 0.81 -29.52
CA MET A 38 6.26 1.31 -29.82
C MET A 38 5.23 0.17 -29.87
N LEU A 39 5.58 -0.96 -30.50
CA LEU A 39 4.73 -2.14 -30.55
C LEU A 39 4.54 -2.76 -29.16
N ALA A 40 5.60 -2.84 -28.35
CA ALA A 40 5.51 -3.31 -26.97
C ALA A 40 4.62 -2.39 -26.11
N ALA A 41 4.76 -1.07 -26.26
CA ALA A 41 3.92 -0.09 -25.57
C ALA A 41 2.45 -0.22 -25.99
N LEU A 42 2.17 -0.41 -27.29
CA LEU A 42 0.82 -0.61 -27.80
C LEU A 42 0.20 -1.93 -27.31
N GLN A 43 0.97 -3.02 -27.30
CA GLN A 43 0.51 -4.30 -26.77
C GLN A 43 0.21 -4.22 -25.26
N ASN A 44 1.06 -3.56 -24.49
CA ASN A 44 0.84 -3.32 -23.07
C ASN A 44 -0.40 -2.47 -22.83
N PHE A 45 -0.62 -1.45 -23.66
CA PHE A 45 -1.83 -0.62 -23.61
C PHE A 45 -3.09 -1.45 -23.90
N LEU A 46 -3.08 -2.28 -24.94
CA LEU A 46 -4.24 -3.10 -25.33
C LEU A 46 -4.57 -4.22 -24.34
N ARG A 47 -3.58 -4.71 -23.58
CA ARG A 47 -3.76 -5.74 -22.54
C ARG A 47 -4.06 -5.16 -21.16
N TRP A 48 -3.97 -3.84 -21.00
CA TRP A 48 -4.11 -3.21 -19.70
C TRP A 48 -5.55 -3.30 -19.20
N SER A 49 -5.69 -3.71 -17.94
CA SER A 49 -6.94 -3.68 -17.20
C SER A 49 -6.76 -2.88 -15.91
N PRO A 50 -7.83 -2.19 -15.44
CA PRO A 50 -7.84 -1.62 -14.11
C PRO A 50 -7.59 -2.69 -13.04
N THR A 51 -6.91 -2.30 -11.96
CA THR A 51 -6.66 -3.21 -10.83
C THR A 51 -7.96 -3.73 -10.24
N SER A 52 -8.09 -5.05 -10.17
CA SER A 52 -9.15 -5.75 -9.47
C SER A 52 -8.75 -6.07 -8.03
N ARG A 53 -9.72 -6.49 -7.21
CA ARG A 53 -9.43 -7.00 -5.86
C ARG A 53 -8.56 -8.26 -5.89
N GLN A 54 -8.74 -9.11 -6.90
CA GLN A 54 -7.96 -10.34 -7.05
C GLN A 54 -6.48 -10.02 -7.28
N ASP A 55 -6.17 -8.98 -8.07
CA ASP A 55 -4.79 -8.56 -8.31
C ASP A 55 -4.08 -8.10 -7.01
N ILE A 56 -4.81 -7.44 -6.11
CA ILE A 56 -4.29 -7.07 -4.79
C ILE A 56 -4.00 -8.32 -3.95
N ILE A 57 -4.94 -9.28 -3.91
CA ILE A 57 -4.77 -10.54 -3.19
C ILE A 57 -3.60 -11.35 -3.76
N ASP A 58 -3.44 -11.38 -5.07
CA ASP A 58 -2.38 -12.16 -5.71
C ASP A 58 -1.00 -11.50 -5.52
N SER A 59 -0.92 -10.16 -5.60
CA SER A 59 0.31 -9.44 -5.27
C SER A 59 0.68 -9.52 -3.79
N GLU A 60 -0.32 -9.52 -2.89
CA GLU A 60 -0.14 -9.79 -1.46
C GLU A 60 0.46 -11.16 -1.23
N LYS A 61 -0.13 -12.22 -1.80
CA LYS A 61 0.39 -13.59 -1.70
C LYS A 61 1.82 -13.68 -2.18
N ARG A 62 2.15 -13.04 -3.31
CA ARG A 62 3.52 -12.99 -3.84
C ARG A 62 4.48 -12.31 -2.86
N LEU A 63 4.11 -11.15 -2.30
CA LEU A 63 4.94 -10.44 -1.34
C LEU A 63 5.16 -11.25 -0.06
N LEU A 64 4.11 -11.89 0.46
CA LEU A 64 4.18 -12.67 1.69
C LEU A 64 5.02 -13.96 1.55
N THR A 65 5.39 -14.39 0.34
CA THR A 65 6.35 -15.49 0.14
C THR A 65 7.75 -15.18 0.71
N LEU A 66 8.06 -13.90 0.94
CA LEU A 66 9.31 -13.46 1.57
C LEU A 66 9.33 -13.72 3.09
N VAL A 67 8.16 -13.90 3.70
CA VAL A 67 7.99 -14.07 5.15
C VAL A 67 8.15 -15.55 5.50
N LYS A 68 9.04 -15.86 6.44
CA LYS A 68 9.39 -17.24 6.78
C LYS A 68 8.45 -17.84 7.81
N THR A 69 7.96 -17.03 8.74
CA THR A 69 7.05 -17.50 9.78
C THR A 69 5.70 -17.90 9.16
N PRO A 70 5.16 -19.09 9.50
CA PRO A 70 3.84 -19.51 9.06
C PRO A 70 2.77 -18.49 9.45
N HIS A 71 1.85 -18.23 8.52
CA HIS A 71 0.79 -17.26 8.71
C HIS A 71 -0.48 -17.68 7.97
N VAL A 72 -1.60 -17.11 8.41
CA VAL A 72 -2.91 -17.26 7.78
C VAL A 72 -3.36 -15.89 7.31
N VAL A 73 -3.90 -15.82 6.09
CA VAL A 73 -4.59 -14.64 5.58
C VAL A 73 -6.07 -14.95 5.54
N GLU A 74 -6.87 -14.11 6.17
CA GLU A 74 -8.32 -14.28 6.27
C GLU A 74 -9.06 -12.96 6.03
N GLN A 75 -10.32 -13.09 5.60
CA GLN A 75 -11.24 -11.96 5.44
C GLN A 75 -12.23 -12.00 6.60
N VAL A 76 -11.95 -11.21 7.63
CA VAL A 76 -12.77 -11.16 8.84
C VAL A 76 -14.02 -10.37 8.53
N ASN A 77 -15.18 -11.01 8.59
CA ASN A 77 -16.47 -10.35 8.39
C ASN A 77 -16.77 -9.40 9.57
N ILE A 78 -17.01 -8.12 9.26
CA ILE A 78 -17.32 -7.07 10.24
C ILE A 78 -18.78 -6.62 10.16
N GLY A 79 -19.65 -7.46 9.58
CA GLY A 79 -21.07 -7.23 9.43
C GLY A 79 -21.48 -6.48 8.17
N SER A 80 -22.79 -6.28 8.03
CA SER A 80 -23.40 -5.47 6.98
C SER A 80 -24.08 -4.23 7.59
N GLY A 81 -24.20 -3.18 6.78
CA GLY A 81 -24.92 -1.98 7.16
C GLY A 81 -26.33 -2.04 6.59
N PRO A 82 -27.39 -2.31 7.36
CA PRO A 82 -28.74 -2.18 6.84
C PRO A 82 -29.02 -0.70 6.51
N PRO A 83 -29.87 -0.40 5.52
CA PRO A 83 -30.33 0.96 5.26
C PRO A 83 -30.95 1.53 6.55
N GLY A 84 -30.41 2.64 7.06
CA GLY A 84 -30.83 3.25 8.34
C GLY A 84 -30.04 2.81 9.58
N SER A 85 -28.94 2.06 9.43
CA SER A 85 -28.04 1.73 10.55
C SER A 85 -27.57 2.99 11.30
N LYS A 86 -27.62 2.95 12.65
CA LYS A 86 -27.09 4.00 13.52
C LYS A 86 -25.56 4.03 13.57
N VAL A 87 -24.90 2.99 13.06
CA VAL A 87 -23.44 2.91 12.99
C VAL A 87 -22.96 3.78 11.82
N ARG A 88 -22.28 4.89 12.14
CA ARG A 88 -22.15 6.06 11.25
C ARG A 88 -21.40 5.81 9.94
N TRP A 89 -20.54 4.80 9.87
CA TRP A 89 -19.75 4.45 8.69
C TRP A 89 -20.35 3.35 7.80
N PHE A 90 -21.50 2.82 8.21
CA PHE A 90 -22.31 1.91 7.39
C PHE A 90 -23.27 2.64 6.44
N ARG A 91 -23.13 3.96 6.24
CA ARG A 91 -23.85 4.69 5.18
C ARG A 91 -23.33 4.26 3.80
N SER A 92 -23.81 3.10 3.38
CA SER A 92 -23.57 2.42 2.12
C SER A 92 -24.85 2.46 1.30
N THR A 93 -24.75 2.54 -0.02
CA THR A 93 -25.84 2.18 -0.91
C THR A 93 -26.00 0.65 -1.06
N SER A 94 -25.05 -0.12 -0.54
CA SER A 94 -24.97 -1.58 -0.64
C SER A 94 -25.08 -2.27 0.73
N ASN A 95 -25.88 -3.33 0.79
CA ASN A 95 -26.08 -4.20 1.96
C ASN A 95 -25.05 -5.35 2.05
N GLU A 96 -24.06 -5.37 1.16
CA GLU A 96 -23.07 -6.46 1.14
C GLU A 96 -22.28 -6.50 2.46
N PRO A 97 -22.02 -7.70 3.00
CA PRO A 97 -21.12 -7.88 4.13
C PRO A 97 -19.76 -7.25 3.83
N ARG A 98 -19.22 -6.57 4.84
CA ARG A 98 -17.90 -5.96 4.79
C ARG A 98 -16.90 -6.84 5.50
N PHE A 99 -15.66 -6.78 5.07
CA PHE A 99 -14.57 -7.56 5.63
C PHE A 99 -13.29 -6.75 5.77
N ILE A 100 -12.50 -7.14 6.76
CA ILE A 100 -11.14 -6.69 6.98
C ILE A 100 -10.18 -7.83 6.65
N ASN A 101 -9.32 -7.60 5.65
CA ASN A 101 -8.22 -8.50 5.33
C ASN A 101 -7.20 -8.46 6.47
N THR A 102 -6.90 -9.63 7.02
CA THR A 102 -6.05 -9.79 8.20
C THR A 102 -5.02 -10.87 7.92
N VAL A 103 -3.75 -10.55 8.17
CA VAL A 103 -2.67 -11.54 8.23
C VAL A 103 -2.37 -11.84 9.69
N THR A 104 -2.47 -13.11 10.06
CA THR A 104 -2.30 -13.60 11.42
C THR A 104 -1.09 -14.51 11.49
N PHE A 105 -0.17 -14.20 12.40
CA PHE A 105 0.93 -15.05 12.83
C PHE A 105 0.60 -15.56 14.22
N GLU A 106 0.29 -16.85 14.33
CA GLU A 106 -0.12 -17.43 15.61
C GLU A 106 1.09 -17.66 16.52
N ASN A 107 0.91 -17.30 17.80
CA ASN A 107 1.86 -17.55 18.87
C ASN A 107 1.05 -17.61 20.19
N PRO A 108 0.45 -18.78 20.51
CA PRO A 108 -0.60 -18.90 21.51
C PRO A 108 -0.24 -18.39 22.92
N ASP A 109 1.04 -18.49 23.29
CA ASP A 109 1.53 -18.11 24.62
C ASP A 109 2.05 -16.66 24.69
N ALA A 110 2.02 -15.93 23.57
CA ALA A 110 2.56 -14.59 23.47
C ALA A 110 1.47 -13.51 23.51
N PRO A 111 1.79 -12.28 23.97
CA PRO A 111 0.86 -11.16 23.88
C PRO A 111 0.44 -10.87 22.44
N THR A 112 -0.82 -10.50 22.25
CA THR A 112 -1.34 -10.10 20.94
C THR A 112 -0.92 -8.67 20.59
N ILE A 113 -0.36 -8.48 19.39
CA ILE A 113 -0.10 -7.18 18.80
C ILE A 113 -0.88 -7.00 17.49
N VAL A 114 -1.56 -5.87 17.37
CA VAL A 114 -2.41 -5.48 16.23
C VAL A 114 -1.71 -4.35 15.49
N LEU A 115 -1.48 -4.50 14.17
CA LEU A 115 -0.72 -3.55 13.35
C LEU A 115 -1.62 -2.79 12.37
N LEU A 116 -1.61 -1.46 12.46
CA LEU A 116 -2.31 -0.55 11.54
C LEU A 116 -1.33 0.20 10.63
N HIS A 117 -1.53 0.06 9.33
CA HIS A 117 -0.70 0.73 8.30
C HIS A 117 -1.03 2.23 8.15
N GLY A 118 -0.17 2.94 7.41
CA GLY A 118 -0.34 4.36 7.07
C GLY A 118 -1.18 4.62 5.82
N TYR A 119 -1.36 5.90 5.47
CA TYR A 119 -2.07 6.30 4.26
C TYR A 119 -1.36 5.80 2.99
N GLY A 120 -2.10 5.27 2.03
CA GLY A 120 -1.51 4.76 0.78
C GLY A 120 -0.78 3.42 0.92
N ALA A 121 -0.84 2.80 2.09
CA ALA A 121 -0.22 1.51 2.38
C ALA A 121 -1.28 0.43 2.61
N SER A 122 -0.79 -0.74 3.03
CA SER A 122 -1.54 -1.95 3.36
C SER A 122 -0.74 -2.76 4.38
N GLN A 123 -1.28 -3.85 4.92
CA GLN A 123 -0.60 -4.70 5.90
C GLN A 123 0.77 -5.20 5.40
N GLY A 124 0.90 -5.50 4.11
CA GLY A 124 2.13 -6.10 3.56
C GLY A 124 3.36 -5.19 3.65
N PHE A 125 3.19 -3.91 3.96
CA PHE A 125 4.32 -2.99 4.20
C PHE A 125 5.14 -3.35 5.45
N PHE A 126 4.61 -4.20 6.32
CA PHE A 126 5.31 -4.73 7.49
C PHE A 126 6.06 -6.04 7.21
N PHE A 127 6.21 -6.48 5.94
CA PHE A 127 6.78 -7.80 5.63
C PHE A 127 8.16 -8.08 6.26
N ARG A 128 9.04 -7.08 6.32
CA ARG A 128 10.36 -7.20 6.99
C ARG A 128 10.29 -7.21 8.52
N ASN A 129 9.15 -6.83 9.09
CA ASN A 129 8.92 -6.83 10.54
C ASN A 129 8.28 -8.12 11.03
N PHE A 130 7.53 -8.83 10.18
CA PHE A 130 6.70 -9.96 10.59
C PHE A 130 7.47 -11.08 11.30
N ASP A 131 8.54 -11.61 10.70
CA ASP A 131 9.30 -12.72 11.31
C ASP A 131 9.83 -12.34 12.72
N ALA A 132 10.37 -11.13 12.86
CA ALA A 132 10.90 -10.65 14.12
C ALA A 132 9.80 -10.42 15.18
N LEU A 133 8.66 -9.86 14.78
CA LEU A 133 7.53 -9.64 15.70
C LEU A 133 6.86 -10.97 16.09
N ALA A 134 6.63 -11.86 15.14
CA ALA A 134 5.97 -13.14 15.36
C ALA A 134 6.77 -14.07 16.30
N SER A 135 8.09 -13.90 16.36
CA SER A 135 8.93 -14.60 17.36
C SER A 135 8.64 -14.23 18.82
N LYS A 136 7.93 -13.12 19.07
CA LYS A 136 7.66 -12.58 20.41
C LYS A 136 6.19 -12.31 20.71
N PHE A 137 5.36 -12.21 19.68
CA PHE A 137 3.96 -11.79 19.77
C PHE A 137 3.09 -12.67 18.87
N ARG A 138 1.82 -12.78 19.23
CA ARG A 138 0.78 -13.12 18.26
C ARG A 138 0.48 -11.88 17.42
N VAL A 139 0.80 -11.89 16.14
CA VAL A 139 0.73 -10.69 15.28
C VAL A 139 -0.51 -10.74 14.40
N LEU A 140 -1.34 -9.71 14.46
CA LEU A 140 -2.45 -9.50 13.53
C LEU A 140 -2.22 -8.18 12.78
N ALA A 141 -1.97 -8.25 11.48
CA ALA A 141 -1.76 -7.08 10.62
C ALA A 141 -2.96 -6.89 9.70
N LEU A 142 -3.51 -5.67 9.67
CA LEU A 142 -4.82 -5.40 9.08
C LEU A 142 -4.68 -4.46 7.89
N ASP A 143 -5.43 -4.73 6.84
CA ASP A 143 -5.80 -3.70 5.88
C ASP A 143 -7.00 -2.93 6.44
N GLN A 144 -6.83 -1.63 6.73
CA GLN A 144 -7.94 -0.82 7.21
C GLN A 144 -9.09 -0.78 6.18
N ILE A 145 -10.32 -0.56 6.63
CA ILE A 145 -11.47 -0.46 5.72
C ILE A 145 -11.21 0.58 4.60
N GLY A 146 -11.49 0.20 3.35
CA GLY A 146 -11.19 1.04 2.19
C GLY A 146 -9.76 0.97 1.66
N TRP A 147 -8.92 0.09 2.22
CA TRP A 147 -7.53 -0.12 1.81
C TRP A 147 -7.25 -1.60 1.49
N GLY A 148 -6.12 -1.85 0.81
CA GLY A 148 -5.65 -3.20 0.53
C GLY A 148 -6.71 -4.13 -0.05
N ALA A 149 -6.70 -5.37 0.44
CA ALA A 149 -7.67 -6.41 0.10
C ALA A 149 -8.93 -6.38 1.00
N SER A 150 -9.03 -5.44 1.95
CA SER A 150 -10.25 -5.18 2.70
C SER A 150 -11.37 -4.65 1.82
N SER A 151 -12.60 -4.65 2.35
CA SER A 151 -13.75 -4.09 1.66
C SER A 151 -13.52 -2.62 1.31
N ARG A 152 -13.97 -2.19 0.12
CA ARG A 152 -13.80 -0.82 -0.39
C ARG A 152 -15.15 -0.13 -0.64
N PRO A 153 -15.95 0.10 0.41
CA PRO A 153 -17.24 0.74 0.26
C PRO A 153 -17.11 2.21 -0.15
N ASP A 154 -18.18 2.77 -0.71
CA ASP A 154 -18.20 4.18 -1.09
C ASP A 154 -17.98 5.07 0.13
N PHE A 155 -17.02 5.98 0.02
CA PHE A 155 -16.66 6.88 1.10
C PHE A 155 -17.65 8.06 1.13
N THR A 156 -18.58 8.03 2.09
CA THR A 156 -19.68 9.01 2.19
C THR A 156 -19.50 10.02 3.33
N CYS A 157 -18.41 9.94 4.08
CA CYS A 157 -18.14 10.82 5.23
C CYS A 157 -17.95 12.27 4.79
N ARG A 158 -18.45 13.21 5.61
CA ARG A 158 -18.40 14.66 5.33
C ARG A 158 -17.76 15.50 6.44
N SER A 159 -17.34 14.87 7.54
CA SER A 159 -16.64 15.55 8.64
C SER A 159 -15.46 14.72 9.16
N THR A 160 -14.64 15.35 10.00
CA THR A 160 -13.55 14.67 10.72
C THR A 160 -14.09 13.56 11.60
N GLU A 161 -15.18 13.79 12.34
CA GLU A 161 -15.80 12.83 13.25
C GLU A 161 -16.39 11.62 12.51
N GLU A 162 -17.10 11.85 11.40
CA GLU A 162 -17.61 10.74 10.57
C GLU A 162 -16.46 9.90 10.01
N THR A 163 -15.38 10.55 9.60
CA THR A 163 -14.19 9.89 9.06
C THR A 163 -13.41 9.13 10.13
N GLU A 164 -13.33 9.65 11.36
CA GLU A 164 -12.76 8.94 12.50
C GLU A 164 -13.58 7.69 12.83
N SER A 165 -14.90 7.84 12.97
CA SER A 165 -15.82 6.72 13.19
C SER A 165 -15.67 5.64 12.13
N TRP A 166 -15.43 6.02 10.87
CA TRP A 166 -15.19 5.06 9.78
C TRP A 166 -14.08 4.05 10.05
N PHE A 167 -12.95 4.50 10.57
CA PHE A 167 -11.85 3.59 10.89
C PHE A 167 -11.99 2.96 12.27
N ILE A 168 -12.43 3.71 13.27
CA ILE A 168 -12.48 3.27 14.67
C ILE A 168 -13.55 2.19 14.87
N ASP A 169 -14.75 2.44 14.38
CA ASP A 169 -15.87 1.52 14.61
C ASP A 169 -15.72 0.26 13.74
N SER A 170 -15.10 0.34 12.55
CA SER A 170 -14.78 -0.86 11.75
C SER A 170 -13.69 -1.72 12.38
N LEU A 171 -12.69 -1.09 13.02
CA LEU A 171 -11.70 -1.78 13.84
C LEU A 171 -12.36 -2.44 15.07
N GLU A 172 -13.35 -1.79 15.69
CA GLU A 172 -14.08 -2.37 16.82
C GLU A 172 -14.91 -3.59 16.43
N GLU A 173 -15.63 -3.54 15.30
CA GLU A 173 -16.36 -4.72 14.79
C GLU A 173 -15.39 -5.85 14.40
N TRP A 174 -14.21 -5.52 13.87
CA TRP A 174 -13.15 -6.50 13.65
C TRP A 174 -12.65 -7.12 14.96
N ARG A 175 -12.41 -6.31 15.99
CA ARG A 175 -11.95 -6.79 17.31
C ARG A 175 -12.95 -7.80 17.89
N LYS A 176 -14.25 -7.46 17.85
CA LYS A 176 -15.34 -8.35 18.29
C LYS A 176 -15.37 -9.64 17.49
N ALA A 177 -15.25 -9.56 16.16
CA ALA A 177 -15.26 -10.74 15.29
C ALA A 177 -14.04 -11.66 15.51
N LYS A 178 -12.89 -11.10 15.93
CA LYS A 178 -11.69 -11.84 16.34
C LYS A 178 -11.68 -12.29 17.80
N ASP A 179 -12.73 -11.95 18.55
CA ASP A 179 -12.88 -12.25 19.98
C ASP A 179 -11.66 -11.83 20.82
N LEU A 180 -11.17 -10.61 20.58
CA LEU A 180 -10.01 -10.07 21.29
C LEU A 180 -10.45 -9.22 22.47
N ASP A 181 -10.19 -9.67 23.69
CA ASP A 181 -10.48 -8.89 24.90
C ASP A 181 -9.57 -7.66 25.02
N ASN A 182 -8.25 -7.86 24.96
CA ASN A 182 -7.26 -6.79 25.03
C ASN A 182 -5.99 -7.11 24.22
N PHE A 183 -5.33 -6.08 23.70
CA PHE A 183 -4.16 -6.24 22.82
C PHE A 183 -3.23 -5.02 22.85
N ILE A 184 -2.01 -5.20 22.33
CA ILE A 184 -1.09 -4.12 22.03
C ILE A 184 -1.49 -3.56 20.66
N LEU A 185 -1.73 -2.26 20.56
CA LEU A 185 -2.10 -1.61 19.30
C LEU A 185 -0.93 -0.79 18.78
N LEU A 186 -0.42 -1.15 17.61
CA LEU A 186 0.64 -0.42 16.91
C LEU A 186 0.08 0.28 15.69
N GLY A 187 0.35 1.58 15.57
CA GLY A 187 -0.04 2.37 14.41
C GLY A 187 1.13 3.10 13.76
N HIS A 188 1.27 2.96 12.44
CA HIS A 188 2.24 3.71 11.65
C HIS A 188 1.57 4.87 10.90
N SER A 189 2.11 6.09 11.01
CA SER A 189 1.62 7.28 10.30
C SER A 189 0.11 7.52 10.52
N LEU A 190 -0.74 7.50 9.48
CA LEU A 190 -2.21 7.56 9.63
C LEU A 190 -2.74 6.46 10.56
N GLY A 191 -2.16 5.25 10.52
CA GLY A 191 -2.53 4.17 11.44
C GLY A 191 -2.25 4.53 12.91
N GLY A 192 -1.26 5.38 13.18
CA GLY A 192 -1.00 5.92 14.52
C GLY A 192 -2.08 6.91 14.98
N TYR A 193 -2.60 7.73 14.06
CA TYR A 193 -3.77 8.59 14.35
C TYR A 193 -5.00 7.74 14.70
N VAL A 194 -5.31 6.76 13.86
CA VAL A 194 -6.44 5.84 14.07
C VAL A 194 -6.26 5.05 15.37
N ALA A 195 -5.08 4.49 15.62
CA ALA A 195 -4.77 3.76 16.84
C ALA A 195 -4.95 4.62 18.10
N SER A 196 -4.49 5.86 18.07
CA SER A 196 -4.65 6.80 19.19
C SER A 196 -6.13 7.11 19.43
N ARG A 197 -6.90 7.38 18.37
CA ARG A 197 -8.35 7.65 18.50
C ARG A 197 -9.12 6.42 18.97
N TYR A 198 -8.71 5.21 18.56
CA TYR A 198 -9.29 3.97 19.04
C TYR A 198 -9.01 3.77 20.53
N ALA A 199 -7.76 3.94 20.97
CA ALA A 199 -7.38 3.83 22.38
C ALA A 199 -8.09 4.85 23.27
N LEU A 200 -8.35 6.07 22.78
CA LEU A 200 -9.15 7.07 23.48
C LEU A 200 -10.63 6.69 23.62
N LYS A 201 -11.17 5.93 22.66
CA LYS A 201 -12.59 5.55 22.66
C LYS A 201 -12.85 4.24 23.41
N TYR A 202 -11.89 3.32 23.38
CA TYR A 202 -11.96 1.97 23.95
C TYR A 202 -10.69 1.64 24.75
N PRO A 203 -10.36 2.42 25.80
CA PRO A 203 -9.12 2.25 26.57
C PRO A 203 -9.02 0.86 27.22
N GLU A 204 -10.13 0.24 27.57
CA GLU A 204 -10.21 -1.10 28.17
C GLU A 204 -9.67 -2.21 27.27
N HIS A 205 -9.65 -2.01 25.95
CA HIS A 205 -9.20 -3.00 24.98
C HIS A 205 -7.72 -2.82 24.58
N VAL A 206 -7.08 -1.70 24.95
CA VAL A 206 -5.70 -1.38 24.54
C VAL A 206 -4.75 -1.46 25.73
N LYS A 207 -3.94 -2.54 25.79
CA LYS A 207 -2.91 -2.73 26.83
C LYS A 207 -1.75 -1.74 26.68
N HIS A 208 -1.27 -1.59 25.46
CA HIS A 208 -0.20 -0.66 25.12
C HIS A 208 -0.45 -0.06 23.74
N LEU A 209 -0.15 1.23 23.59
CA LEU A 209 -0.21 1.94 22.32
C LEU A 209 1.21 2.21 21.82
N VAL A 210 1.54 1.73 20.63
CA VAL A 210 2.85 1.92 19.98
C VAL A 210 2.68 2.81 18.76
N LEU A 211 3.32 3.97 18.77
CA LEU A 211 3.21 4.97 17.71
C LEU A 211 4.51 5.05 16.91
N VAL A 212 4.45 4.71 15.62
CA VAL A 212 5.60 4.73 14.71
C VAL A 212 5.40 5.86 13.69
N GLY A 213 6.14 6.96 13.84
CA GLY A 213 6.02 8.11 12.93
C GLY A 213 4.57 8.61 12.78
N SER A 214 3.81 8.64 13.88
CA SER A 214 2.38 8.89 13.87
C SER A 214 2.02 10.26 13.31
N ALA A 215 0.96 10.30 12.52
CA ALA A 215 0.31 11.55 12.15
C ALA A 215 -0.59 12.05 13.31
N GLY A 216 -1.11 13.27 13.19
CA GLY A 216 -2.18 13.74 14.08
C GLY A 216 -1.78 14.60 15.27
N PHE A 217 -0.50 14.63 15.63
CA PHE A 217 -0.02 15.33 16.84
C PHE A 217 0.52 16.73 16.56
N ASN A 218 0.85 17.06 15.31
CA ASN A 218 1.45 18.33 14.96
C ASN A 218 0.37 19.40 14.71
N ALA A 219 0.43 20.49 15.47
CA ALA A 219 -0.08 21.78 15.04
C ALA A 219 0.89 22.36 13.99
N GLY A 220 0.41 23.17 13.05
CA GLY A 220 1.17 23.61 11.86
C GLY A 220 2.54 24.24 12.12
N SER A 221 3.41 24.25 11.10
CA SER A 221 4.67 24.99 11.12
C SER A 221 4.57 26.32 10.35
N ASP A 222 5.32 27.33 10.80
CA ASP A 222 5.38 28.65 10.14
C ASP A 222 5.75 28.56 8.66
N ARG A 223 6.68 27.65 8.32
CA ARG A 223 7.08 27.38 6.93
C ARG A 223 5.92 26.91 6.07
N LEU A 224 5.04 26.05 6.60
CA LEU A 224 3.87 25.57 5.87
C LEU A 224 2.81 26.66 5.73
N MET A 225 2.65 27.52 6.74
CA MET A 225 1.75 28.68 6.65
C MET A 225 2.25 29.69 5.61
N GLN A 226 3.56 29.96 5.58
CA GLN A 226 4.19 30.80 4.56
C GLN A 226 4.09 30.18 3.16
N PHE A 227 4.20 28.85 3.02
CA PHE A 227 3.96 28.19 1.75
C PHE A 227 2.51 28.34 1.29
N LYS A 228 1.54 28.12 2.19
CA LYS A 228 0.09 28.24 1.94
C LYS A 228 -0.31 29.64 1.46
N SER A 229 0.40 30.70 1.88
CA SER A 229 0.14 32.07 1.42
C SER A 229 0.69 32.38 0.03
N THR A 230 1.47 31.48 -0.59
CA THR A 230 1.94 31.64 -1.98
C THR A 230 0.88 31.17 -2.98
N TRP A 231 0.92 31.65 -4.22
CA TRP A 231 0.02 31.16 -5.27
C TRP A 231 0.13 29.64 -5.52
N LYS A 232 1.34 29.07 -5.38
CA LYS A 232 1.56 27.62 -5.47
C LYS A 232 0.92 26.88 -4.31
N GLY A 233 1.00 27.46 -3.10
CA GLY A 233 0.35 26.92 -1.90
C GLY A 233 -1.17 26.98 -2.00
N VAL A 234 -1.74 28.07 -2.51
CA VAL A 234 -3.17 28.19 -2.77
C VAL A 234 -3.65 27.12 -3.75
N LEU A 235 -2.93 26.92 -4.86
CA LEU A 235 -3.24 25.86 -5.82
C LEU A 235 -3.13 24.47 -5.21
N ALA A 236 -2.04 24.17 -4.49
CA ALA A 236 -1.85 22.90 -3.81
C ALA A 236 -2.95 22.64 -2.77
N ASN A 237 -3.38 23.68 -2.06
CA ASN A 237 -4.47 23.60 -1.11
C ASN A 237 -5.80 23.35 -1.82
N PHE A 238 -6.08 24.03 -2.92
CA PHE A 238 -7.27 23.78 -3.73
C PHE A 238 -7.33 22.32 -4.21
N VAL A 239 -6.21 21.78 -4.72
CA VAL A 239 -6.12 20.36 -5.14
C VAL A 239 -6.40 19.41 -3.97
N TRP A 240 -5.83 19.70 -2.78
CA TRP A 240 -6.07 18.93 -1.56
C TRP A 240 -7.54 18.94 -1.14
N GLU A 241 -8.15 20.12 -1.08
CA GLU A 241 -9.56 20.30 -0.69
C GLU A 241 -10.53 19.72 -1.73
N SER A 242 -10.14 19.68 -3.00
CA SER A 242 -10.87 19.01 -4.08
C SER A 242 -10.89 17.48 -3.96
N ASN A 243 -10.14 16.90 -3.00
CA ASN A 243 -9.98 15.47 -2.81
C ASN A 243 -9.37 14.73 -4.02
N LEU A 244 -8.56 15.43 -4.82
CA LEU A 244 -7.81 14.78 -5.89
C LEU A 244 -6.62 14.03 -5.27
N THR A 245 -6.79 12.73 -5.05
CA THR A 245 -5.79 11.90 -4.38
C THR A 245 -4.64 11.52 -5.32
N PRO A 246 -3.41 11.30 -4.82
CA PRO A 246 -2.32 10.71 -5.62
C PRO A 246 -2.72 9.40 -6.30
N GLN A 247 -3.57 8.61 -5.64
CA GLN A 247 -4.14 7.37 -6.13
C GLN A 247 -5.06 7.60 -7.34
N ALA A 248 -5.84 8.68 -7.35
CA ALA A 248 -6.64 9.06 -8.52
C ALA A 248 -5.75 9.35 -9.74
N VAL A 249 -4.60 9.98 -9.54
CA VAL A 249 -3.60 10.19 -10.61
C VAL A 249 -3.04 8.86 -11.10
N ILE A 250 -2.62 7.98 -10.19
CA ILE A 250 -2.08 6.65 -10.55
C ILE A 250 -3.10 5.84 -11.36
N ARG A 251 -4.38 5.84 -10.96
CA ARG A 251 -5.46 5.18 -11.70
C ARG A 251 -5.70 5.82 -13.07
N GLY A 252 -5.72 7.15 -13.14
CA GLY A 252 -5.95 7.89 -14.38
C GLY A 252 -4.84 7.70 -15.42
N LEU A 253 -3.61 7.43 -14.97
CA LEU A 253 -2.48 7.11 -15.85
C LEU A 253 -2.55 5.71 -16.47
N GLY A 254 -3.51 4.87 -16.08
CA GLY A 254 -3.73 3.55 -16.66
C GLY A 254 -2.45 2.70 -16.81
N PRO A 255 -2.05 2.32 -18.05
CA PRO A 255 -0.90 1.44 -18.29
C PRO A 255 0.46 2.04 -17.89
N TRP A 256 0.56 3.36 -17.66
CA TRP A 256 1.79 4.00 -17.19
C TRP A 256 1.90 4.05 -15.66
N GLY A 257 0.81 3.76 -14.93
CA GLY A 257 0.76 3.75 -13.47
C GLY A 257 1.82 2.85 -12.80
N PRO A 258 2.03 1.59 -13.24
CA PRO A 258 3.04 0.70 -12.65
C PRO A 258 4.45 1.28 -12.68
N ASN A 259 4.84 1.89 -13.80
CA ASN A 259 6.16 2.50 -13.95
C ASN A 259 6.36 3.71 -13.03
N LEU A 260 5.31 4.50 -12.82
CA LEU A 260 5.36 5.62 -11.87
C LEU A 260 5.53 5.11 -10.44
N VAL A 261 4.75 4.10 -10.04
CA VAL A 261 4.83 3.53 -8.68
C VAL A 261 6.18 2.85 -8.45
N ASN A 262 6.71 2.12 -9.43
CA ASN A 262 8.03 1.50 -9.35
C ASN A 262 9.14 2.54 -9.15
N LYS A 263 9.14 3.63 -9.94
CA LYS A 263 10.11 4.74 -9.76
C LYS A 263 10.00 5.38 -8.37
N TYR A 264 8.77 5.60 -7.90
CA TYR A 264 8.54 6.14 -6.55
C TYR A 264 9.02 5.19 -5.46
N ALA A 265 8.69 3.89 -5.55
CA ALA A 265 9.11 2.87 -4.60
C ALA A 265 10.64 2.75 -4.56
N GLY A 266 11.30 2.72 -5.72
CA GLY A 266 12.75 2.76 -5.83
C GLY A 266 13.35 3.99 -5.13
N ALA A 267 12.88 5.19 -5.45
CA ALA A 267 13.38 6.40 -4.80
C ALA A 267 13.14 6.40 -3.28
N ARG A 268 11.99 5.88 -2.82
CA ARG A 268 11.57 5.94 -1.41
C ARG A 268 12.22 4.88 -0.52
N PHE A 269 12.45 3.67 -1.04
CA PHE A 269 12.89 2.50 -0.27
C PHE A 269 14.32 2.04 -0.61
N VAL A 270 14.90 2.45 -1.74
CA VAL A 270 16.26 2.09 -2.13
C VAL A 270 17.27 3.20 -1.82
N THR A 271 16.89 4.48 -1.93
CA THR A 271 17.86 5.60 -1.96
C THR A 271 18.18 6.20 -0.57
N TYR A 272 17.38 5.95 0.47
CA TYR A 272 17.49 6.66 1.77
C TYR A 272 17.85 5.78 2.98
N SER A 273 18.18 4.50 2.80
CA SER A 273 18.56 3.61 3.91
C SER A 273 20.09 3.47 4.00
N ASN A 274 20.69 4.05 5.05
CA ASN A 274 22.10 3.93 5.42
C ASN A 274 22.50 2.49 5.84
N GLY A 275 22.23 1.46 5.02
CA GLY A 275 22.84 0.13 5.19
C GLY A 275 21.97 -1.12 5.01
N THR A 276 20.68 -1.04 4.69
CA THR A 276 19.82 -2.23 4.46
C THR A 276 18.82 -2.00 3.33
N THR A 277 19.32 -1.92 2.09
CA THR A 277 18.50 -1.82 0.87
C THR A 277 17.57 -3.02 0.73
N LEU A 278 16.39 -2.85 0.11
CA LEU A 278 15.61 -3.97 -0.40
C LEU A 278 16.43 -4.73 -1.43
N THR A 279 16.37 -6.06 -1.45
CA THR A 279 16.87 -6.84 -2.59
C THR A 279 16.03 -6.49 -3.82
N ASP A 280 16.55 -6.78 -5.02
CA ASP A 280 15.81 -6.54 -6.26
C ASP A 280 14.46 -7.27 -6.28
N ASP A 281 14.43 -8.50 -5.75
CA ASP A 281 13.20 -9.29 -5.63
C ASP A 281 12.21 -8.68 -4.64
N GLU A 282 12.66 -8.27 -3.45
CA GLU A 282 11.81 -7.59 -2.46
C GLU A 282 11.26 -6.27 -3.03
N SER A 283 12.11 -5.49 -3.69
CA SER A 283 11.74 -4.22 -4.30
C SER A 283 10.70 -4.40 -5.40
N LYS A 284 10.86 -5.42 -6.24
CA LYS A 284 9.91 -5.77 -7.30
C LYS A 284 8.57 -6.20 -6.73
N LEU A 285 8.57 -7.12 -5.76
CA LEU A 285 7.35 -7.62 -5.11
C LEU A 285 6.61 -6.51 -4.35
N LEU A 286 7.35 -5.67 -3.62
CA LEU A 286 6.76 -4.54 -2.91
C LEU A 286 6.17 -3.53 -3.91
N SER A 287 6.89 -3.18 -4.98
CA SER A 287 6.41 -2.23 -5.99
C SER A 287 5.14 -2.71 -6.69
N ASP A 288 5.05 -4.01 -6.98
CA ASP A 288 3.88 -4.65 -7.57
C ASP A 288 2.67 -4.57 -6.63
N TYR A 289 2.85 -4.95 -5.36
CA TYR A 289 1.81 -4.85 -4.33
C TYR A 289 1.38 -3.40 -4.06
N MET A 290 2.34 -2.48 -4.01
CA MET A 290 2.10 -1.04 -3.89
C MET A 290 1.25 -0.51 -5.04
N PHE A 291 1.57 -0.89 -6.28
CA PHE A 291 0.81 -0.43 -7.44
C PHE A 291 -0.65 -0.84 -7.34
N HIS A 292 -0.93 -2.12 -7.10
CA HIS A 292 -2.31 -2.60 -7.00
C HIS A 292 -3.06 -1.97 -5.81
N THR A 293 -2.40 -1.79 -4.67
CA THR A 293 -3.00 -1.11 -3.50
C THR A 293 -3.39 0.34 -3.82
N LEU A 294 -2.53 1.07 -4.55
CA LEU A 294 -2.75 2.47 -4.92
C LEU A 294 -3.70 2.64 -6.12
N ALA A 295 -3.74 1.67 -7.04
CA ALA A 295 -4.57 1.70 -8.24
C ALA A 295 -5.99 1.13 -8.00
N ALA A 296 -6.27 0.59 -6.82
CA ALA A 296 -7.59 0.08 -6.45
C ALA A 296 -8.66 1.18 -6.43
N ARG A 297 -9.94 0.79 -6.61
CA ARG A 297 -11.11 1.69 -6.57
C ARG A 297 -11.06 2.65 -5.37
N ALA A 298 -11.37 3.93 -5.56
CA ALA A 298 -11.37 4.92 -4.49
C ALA A 298 -12.31 4.52 -3.33
N SER A 299 -11.82 4.66 -2.09
CA SER A 299 -12.59 4.43 -0.86
C SER A 299 -11.88 5.12 0.31
N GLY A 300 -11.10 4.38 1.11
CA GLY A 300 -10.42 4.91 2.30
C GLY A 300 -9.45 6.06 2.01
N GLU A 301 -8.91 6.15 0.79
CA GLU A 301 -8.04 7.26 0.36
C GLU A 301 -8.69 8.64 0.41
N LEU A 302 -10.03 8.71 0.36
CA LEU A 302 -10.80 9.95 0.36
C LEU A 302 -10.94 10.56 1.76
N CYS A 303 -10.45 9.86 2.79
CA CYS A 303 -10.41 10.35 4.18
C CYS A 303 -9.47 11.53 4.38
N LEU A 304 -8.45 11.66 3.52
CA LEU A 304 -7.28 12.50 3.80
C LEU A 304 -7.68 13.95 4.05
N LYS A 305 -8.55 14.50 3.20
CA LYS A 305 -9.00 15.89 3.34
C LYS A 305 -9.82 16.14 4.60
N TYR A 306 -10.42 15.13 5.23
CA TYR A 306 -11.26 15.31 6.42
C TYR A 306 -10.47 15.14 7.72
N ILE A 307 -9.43 14.30 7.73
CA ILE A 307 -8.55 14.15 8.89
C ILE A 307 -7.44 15.22 8.87
N PHE A 308 -6.89 15.49 7.69
CA PHE A 308 -5.74 16.36 7.53
C PHE A 308 -6.02 17.53 6.58
N SER A 309 -5.50 18.71 6.94
CA SER A 309 -5.31 19.80 6.00
C SER A 309 -4.00 19.62 5.24
N LEU A 310 -3.80 20.42 4.18
CA LEU A 310 -2.58 20.39 3.37
C LEU A 310 -1.32 20.39 4.24
N GLY A 311 -0.40 19.49 3.93
CA GLY A 311 0.82 19.24 4.69
C GLY A 311 0.70 18.16 5.78
N ALA A 312 -0.38 17.36 5.74
CA ALA A 312 -0.67 16.33 6.73
C ALA A 312 -0.83 16.87 8.17
N LEU A 313 -1.27 18.13 8.30
CA LEU A 313 -1.61 18.72 9.59
C LEU A 313 -2.99 18.26 10.01
N ALA A 314 -3.13 17.75 11.22
CA ALA A 314 -4.42 17.33 11.74
C ALA A 314 -5.39 18.52 11.74
N ARG A 315 -6.62 18.31 11.24
CA ARG A 315 -7.66 19.34 11.37
C ARG A 315 -8.06 19.55 12.82
N THR A 316 -8.06 18.46 13.58
CA THR A 316 -8.34 18.46 15.01
C THR A 316 -7.24 17.65 15.69
N PRO A 317 -6.09 18.29 16.02
CA PRO A 317 -4.92 17.63 16.58
C PRO A 317 -5.22 16.81 17.84
N LEU A 318 -4.50 15.70 18.03
CA LEU A 318 -4.65 14.83 19.18
C LEU A 318 -4.18 15.49 20.48
N VAL A 319 -3.19 16.38 20.40
CA VAL A 319 -2.63 17.13 21.53
C VAL A 319 -3.63 18.10 22.14
N ASP A 320 -4.52 18.66 21.32
CA ASP A 320 -5.54 19.62 21.76
C ASP A 320 -6.74 18.92 22.42
N ARG A 321 -6.78 17.58 22.38
CA ARG A 321 -7.85 16.75 22.96
C ARG A 321 -7.44 16.14 24.30
N TYR A 322 -6.54 16.80 25.04
CA TYR A 322 -5.98 16.32 26.31
C TYR A 322 -7.05 15.84 27.31
N GLU A 323 -8.23 16.46 27.32
CA GLU A 323 -9.37 16.09 28.18
C GLU A 323 -9.89 14.67 27.95
N LEU A 324 -9.64 14.07 26.77
CA LEU A 324 -10.00 12.69 26.47
C LEU A 324 -8.96 11.67 26.95
N TRP A 325 -7.76 12.12 27.34
CA TRP A 325 -6.64 11.24 27.74
C TRP A 325 -6.59 10.96 29.25
N ILE A 326 -7.45 11.62 30.03
CA ILE A 326 -7.52 11.54 31.51
C ILE A 326 -8.69 10.66 31.91
#